data_AF-A0A9E4SPG9-F1
#
_entry.id   AF-A0A9E4SPG9-F1
#
_cell.length_a   1.000
_cell.length_b   1.000
_cell.length_c   1.000
_cell.angle_alpha   90.00
_cell.angle_beta   90.00
_cell.angle_gamma   90.00
#
_symmetry.space_group_name_H-M   'P 1'
#
loop_
_entity.id
_entity.type
_entity.pdbx_description
1 polymer ?
#
loop_
_entity_poly.entity_id
_entity_poly.type
_entity_poly.pdbx_seq_one_letter_code
_entity_poly.pdbx_strand_id
1 'polypeptide(L)'
;SSCSVPGLFPPVTINGRRYQDGGVRSATNADLAAGFDTVLIVAPIGARSDGIDPLSNRLATAEAKALRAAGASVELAFPDDGSQEAMGGNRMDSSRRGLCVDAGREQGRSLAGQIAAWAQTAA
;
A
#
# COMPACT_ATOMS: atom_id res chain seq x y z
N SER A 1 -18.05 1.14 -0.84
CA SER A 1 -17.04 2.07 -0.34
C SER A 1 -15.85 1.25 0.07
N SER A 2 -14.68 1.58 -0.47
CA SER A 2 -13.44 0.87 -0.15
C SER A 2 -12.94 1.18 1.26
N CYS A 3 -13.57 2.10 2.00
CA CYS A 3 -13.15 2.55 3.33
C CYS A 3 -14.05 2.06 4.48
N SER A 4 -14.87 1.03 4.25
CA SER A 4 -15.77 0.45 5.25
C SER A 4 -15.02 -0.51 6.18
N VAL A 5 -14.04 -0.02 6.95
CA VAL A 5 -13.19 -0.86 7.80
C VAL A 5 -14.03 -1.49 8.93
N PRO A 6 -14.07 -2.82 9.07
CA PRO A 6 -14.82 -3.47 10.15
C PRO A 6 -14.40 -2.94 11.53
N GLY A 7 -15.40 -2.59 12.35
CA GLY A 7 -15.19 -2.02 13.68
C GLY A 7 -15.02 -0.49 13.70
N LEU A 8 -14.75 0.16 12.56
CA LEU A 8 -14.71 1.63 12.45
C LEU A 8 -15.91 2.18 11.69
N PHE A 9 -16.28 1.55 10.58
CA PHE A 9 -17.34 2.03 9.69
C PHE A 9 -18.29 0.89 9.32
N PRO A 10 -19.60 1.17 9.15
CA PRO A 10 -20.55 0.16 8.74
C PRO A 10 -20.29 -0.30 7.29
N PRO A 11 -20.63 -1.57 6.95
CA PRO A 11 -20.65 -2.00 5.56
C PRO A 11 -21.63 -1.15 4.75
N VAL A 12 -21.27 -0.86 3.52
CA VAL A 12 -22.10 -0.10 2.57
C VAL A 12 -22.85 -1.00 1.60
N THR A 13 -24.01 -0.55 1.12
CA THR A 13 -24.80 -1.28 0.12
C THR A 13 -24.61 -0.68 -1.27
N ILE A 14 -24.23 -1.48 -2.25
CA ILE A 14 -24.13 -1.10 -3.66
C ILE A 14 -24.85 -2.18 -4.48
N ASN A 15 -25.78 -1.79 -5.34
CA ASN A 15 -26.56 -2.72 -6.19
C ASN A 15 -27.13 -3.93 -5.42
N GLY A 16 -27.69 -3.68 -4.23
CA GLY A 16 -28.29 -4.72 -3.38
C GLY A 16 -27.31 -5.63 -2.63
N ARG A 17 -25.99 -5.41 -2.73
CA ARG A 17 -24.96 -6.22 -2.03
C ARG A 17 -24.23 -5.40 -0.98
N ARG A 18 -23.83 -6.04 0.13
CA ARG A 18 -23.07 -5.42 1.23
C ARG A 18 -21.56 -5.56 0.99
N TYR A 19 -20.84 -4.45 1.13
CA TYR A 19 -19.39 -4.37 0.93
C TYR A 19 -18.71 -3.84 2.21
N GLN A 20 -17.53 -4.40 2.48
CA GLN A 20 -16.59 -3.95 3.51
C GLN A 20 -15.33 -3.40 2.82
N ASP A 21 -14.40 -2.89 3.62
CA ASP A 21 -13.07 -2.49 3.18
C ASP A 21 -12.32 -3.66 2.51
N GLY A 22 -11.66 -3.37 1.38
CA GLY A 22 -10.88 -4.36 0.63
C GLY A 22 -9.63 -4.83 1.36
N GLY A 23 -9.11 -4.00 2.27
CA GLY A 23 -7.99 -4.28 3.17
C GLY A 23 -8.17 -5.54 4.03
N VAL A 24 -9.42 -5.97 4.24
CA VAL A 24 -9.73 -7.22 4.95
C VAL A 24 -9.24 -8.45 4.17
N ARG A 25 -9.26 -8.38 2.83
CA ARG A 25 -8.80 -9.45 1.93
C ARG A 25 -7.34 -9.26 1.55
N SER A 26 -6.97 -8.03 1.17
CA SER A 26 -5.63 -7.71 0.73
C SER A 26 -5.26 -6.28 1.09
N ALA A 27 -4.04 -6.10 1.63
CA ALA A 27 -3.49 -4.80 1.98
C ALA A 27 -3.21 -3.91 0.76
N THR A 28 -3.05 -4.48 -0.45
CA THR A 28 -2.70 -3.71 -1.66
C THR A 28 -3.61 -3.97 -2.86
N ASN A 29 -4.27 -5.13 -2.91
CA ASN A 29 -5.00 -5.67 -4.06
C ASN A 29 -4.15 -5.73 -5.34
N ALA A 30 -2.83 -5.88 -5.19
CA ALA A 30 -1.89 -5.89 -6.32
C ALA A 30 -2.13 -7.07 -7.27
N ASP A 31 -2.81 -8.14 -6.85
CA ASP A 31 -3.24 -9.22 -7.73
C ASP A 31 -4.11 -8.74 -8.91
N LEU A 32 -4.83 -7.62 -8.76
CA LEU A 32 -5.62 -7.01 -9.84
C LEU A 32 -4.76 -6.42 -10.97
N ALA A 33 -3.46 -6.26 -10.76
CA ALA A 33 -2.50 -5.84 -11.77
C ALA A 33 -1.95 -7.02 -12.60
N ALA A 34 -2.52 -8.22 -12.51
CA ALA A 34 -2.16 -9.33 -13.37
C ALA A 34 -2.35 -8.97 -14.86
N GLY A 35 -1.38 -9.35 -15.68
CA GLY A 35 -1.37 -9.06 -17.12
C GLY A 35 -0.74 -7.71 -17.51
N PHE A 36 -0.28 -6.91 -16.54
CA PHE A 36 0.56 -5.74 -16.80
C PHE A 36 2.05 -6.11 -16.74
N ASP A 37 2.85 -5.54 -17.64
CA ASP A 37 4.29 -5.81 -17.73
C ASP A 37 5.09 -5.12 -16.61
N THR A 38 4.63 -3.95 -16.14
CA THR A 38 5.30 -3.13 -15.11
C THR A 38 4.31 -2.72 -14.04
N VAL A 39 4.62 -2.99 -12.76
CA VAL A 39 3.74 -2.70 -11.62
C VAL A 39 4.52 -2.06 -10.47
N LEU A 40 4.14 -0.84 -10.08
CA LEU A 40 4.61 -0.20 -8.85
C LEU A 40 3.53 -0.36 -7.76
N ILE A 41 3.86 -1.08 -6.70
CA ILE A 41 2.98 -1.27 -5.55
C ILE A 41 3.38 -0.27 -4.46
N VAL A 42 2.46 0.62 -4.08
CA VAL A 42 2.62 1.51 -2.93
C VAL A 42 1.84 0.94 -1.75
N ALA A 43 2.55 0.41 -0.75
CA ALA A 43 1.97 -0.29 0.39
C ALA A 43 2.14 0.56 1.67
N PRO A 44 1.18 1.44 2.03
CA PRO A 44 1.30 2.34 3.18
C PRO A 44 1.22 1.64 4.55
N ILE A 45 0.98 0.33 4.58
CA ILE A 45 0.93 -0.50 5.79
C ILE A 45 1.82 -1.72 5.57
N GLY A 46 2.62 -2.08 6.58
CA GLY A 46 3.57 -3.19 6.48
C GLY A 46 5.03 -2.80 6.70
N ALA A 47 5.30 -1.54 7.05
CA ALA A 47 6.66 -1.08 7.37
C ALA A 47 7.03 -1.30 8.84
N ARG A 48 6.03 -1.41 9.73
CA ARG A 48 6.24 -1.56 11.18
C ARG A 48 6.31 -3.02 11.61
N SER A 49 6.81 -3.25 12.82
CA SER A 49 6.87 -4.57 13.46
C SER A 49 5.69 -4.89 14.38
N ASP A 50 4.73 -3.97 14.53
CA ASP A 50 3.61 -4.05 15.46
C ASP A 50 2.23 -4.10 14.76
N GLY A 51 1.21 -4.49 15.52
CA GLY A 51 -0.18 -4.51 15.04
C GLY A 51 -0.39 -5.39 13.80
N ILE A 52 -1.04 -4.83 12.78
CA ILE A 52 -1.37 -5.52 11.53
C ILE A 52 -0.24 -5.49 10.50
N ASP A 53 0.85 -4.77 10.76
CA ASP A 53 1.91 -4.53 9.77
C ASP A 53 2.66 -5.80 9.39
N PRO A 54 3.06 -6.71 10.31
CA PRO A 54 3.71 -7.95 9.92
C PRO A 54 2.87 -8.80 8.97
N LEU A 55 1.55 -8.80 9.14
CA LEU A 55 0.64 -9.50 8.24
C LEU A 55 0.53 -8.77 6.89
N SER A 56 0.33 -7.45 6.91
CA SER A 56 0.21 -6.62 5.71
C SER A 56 1.47 -6.68 4.84
N ASN A 57 2.65 -6.67 5.48
CA ASN A 57 3.94 -6.85 4.83
C ASN A 57 4.03 -8.20 4.10
N ARG A 58 3.70 -9.29 4.80
CA ARG A 58 3.72 -10.65 4.24
C ARG A 58 2.79 -10.76 3.04
N LEU A 59 1.58 -10.21 3.14
CA LEU A 59 0.59 -10.23 2.06
C LEU A 59 1.09 -9.42 0.85
N ALA A 60 1.50 -8.16 1.04
CA ALA A 60 2.01 -7.32 -0.03
C ALA A 60 3.24 -7.95 -0.73
N THR A 61 4.14 -8.55 0.06
CA THR A 61 5.31 -9.26 -0.47
C THR A 61 4.91 -10.49 -1.28
N ALA A 62 3.91 -11.26 -0.81
CA ALA A 62 3.39 -12.41 -1.54
C ALA A 62 2.73 -12.01 -2.86
N GLU A 63 1.96 -10.91 -2.87
CA GLU A 63 1.34 -10.37 -4.08
C GLU A 63 2.39 -9.91 -5.10
N ALA A 64 3.40 -9.16 -4.64
CA ALA A 64 4.52 -8.75 -5.48
C ALA A 64 5.27 -9.96 -6.06
N LYS A 65 5.48 -11.02 -5.25
CA LYS A 65 6.11 -12.26 -5.72
C LYS A 65 5.25 -12.98 -6.77
N ALA A 66 3.93 -13.01 -6.58
CA ALA A 66 3.02 -13.63 -7.54
C ALA A 66 3.03 -12.92 -8.90
N LEU A 67 3.00 -11.58 -8.90
CA LEU A 67 3.11 -10.77 -10.12
C LEU A 67 4.45 -10.98 -10.83
N ARG A 68 5.57 -11.01 -10.09
CA ARG A 68 6.89 -11.33 -10.66
C ARG A 68 6.93 -12.72 -11.29
N ALA A 69 6.33 -13.72 -10.62
CA ALA A 69 6.22 -15.07 -11.16
C ALA A 69 5.34 -15.15 -12.42
N ALA A 70 4.40 -14.21 -12.58
CA ALA A 70 3.56 -14.07 -13.77
C ALA A 70 4.24 -13.26 -14.90
N GLY A 71 5.50 -12.83 -14.73
CA GLY A 71 6.29 -12.15 -15.75
C GLY A 71 6.35 -10.62 -15.63
N ALA A 72 5.66 -10.02 -14.65
CA ALA A 72 5.72 -8.58 -14.45
C ALA A 72 7.04 -8.15 -13.79
N SER A 73 7.59 -7.02 -14.21
CA SER A 73 8.55 -6.26 -13.41
C SER A 73 7.79 -5.55 -12.29
N VAL A 74 8.19 -5.76 -11.04
CA VAL A 74 7.47 -5.24 -9.86
C VAL A 74 8.40 -4.53 -8.91
N GLU A 75 8.05 -3.29 -8.56
CA GLU A 75 8.65 -2.53 -7.47
C GLU A 75 7.63 -2.39 -6.34
N LEU A 76 8.07 -2.59 -5.09
CA LEU A 76 7.22 -2.53 -3.90
C LEU A 76 7.79 -1.49 -2.94
N ALA A 77 7.04 -0.40 -2.72
CA ALA A 77 7.42 0.69 -1.85
C ALA A 77 6.60 0.65 -0.55
N PHE A 78 7.32 0.56 0.57
CA PHE A 78 6.77 0.78 1.92
C PHE A 78 7.19 2.17 2.42
N PRO A 79 6.47 2.73 3.40
CA PRO A 79 6.92 3.92 4.13
C PRO A 79 8.32 3.75 4.72
N ASP A 80 9.18 4.74 4.52
CA ASP A 80 10.49 4.81 5.18
C ASP A 80 10.37 5.24 6.66
N ASP A 81 11.48 5.30 7.38
CA ASP A 81 11.48 5.64 8.81
C ASP A 81 10.88 7.02 9.09
N GLY A 82 11.19 8.02 8.27
CA GLY A 82 10.63 9.37 8.39
C GLY A 82 9.13 9.41 8.17
N SER A 83 8.62 8.65 7.19
CA SER A 83 7.19 8.51 6.93
C SER A 83 6.48 7.73 8.03
N GLN A 84 7.12 6.68 8.57
CA GLN A 84 6.61 5.94 9.73
C GLN A 84 6.50 6.80 10.98
N GLU A 85 7.51 7.63 11.24
CA GLU A 85 7.47 8.60 12.33
C GLU A 85 6.34 9.61 12.10
N ALA A 86 6.24 10.19 10.90
CA ALA A 86 5.17 11.14 10.55
C ALA A 86 3.77 10.55 10.72
N MET A 87 3.55 9.27 10.36
CA MET A 87 2.27 8.58 10.57
C MET A 87 1.98 8.29 12.05
N GLY A 88 3.00 7.97 12.84
CA GLY A 88 2.83 7.58 14.24
C GLY A 88 2.07 6.25 14.42
N GLY A 89 1.76 5.91 15.68
CA GLY A 89 1.08 4.65 16.01
C GLY A 89 -0.43 4.66 15.75
N ASN A 90 -1.08 5.82 15.83
CA ASN A 90 -2.51 5.97 15.55
C ASN A 90 -2.73 6.50 14.13
N ARG A 91 -3.00 5.60 13.19
CA ARG A 91 -3.27 5.95 11.78
C ARG A 91 -4.51 6.81 11.57
N MET A 92 -5.38 6.89 12.56
CA MET A 92 -6.59 7.72 12.52
C MET A 92 -6.39 9.12 13.13
N ASP A 93 -5.18 9.44 13.60
CA ASP A 93 -4.88 10.77 14.15
C ASP A 93 -4.82 11.82 13.04
N SER A 94 -5.91 12.60 12.93
CA SER A 94 -6.03 13.64 11.91
C SER A 94 -5.05 14.80 12.09
N SER A 95 -4.50 15.00 13.29
CA SER A 95 -3.53 16.08 13.54
C SER A 95 -2.21 15.86 12.78
N ARG A 96 -1.90 14.59 12.43
CA ARG A 96 -0.67 14.21 11.74
C ARG A 96 -0.75 14.30 10.22
N ARG A 97 -1.90 14.62 9.64
CA ARG A 97 -2.12 14.64 8.18
C ARG A 97 -1.10 15.52 7.43
N GLY A 98 -0.80 16.71 7.95
CA GLY A 98 0.19 17.61 7.36
C GLY A 98 1.59 16.97 7.33
N LEU A 99 2.01 16.39 8.45
CA LEU A 99 3.28 15.68 8.58
C LEU A 99 3.38 14.52 7.59
N CYS A 100 2.31 13.71 7.45
CA CYS A 100 2.28 12.61 6.50
C CYS A 100 2.41 13.07 5.04
N VAL A 101 1.77 14.19 4.68
CA VAL A 101 1.87 14.76 3.33
C VAL A 101 3.30 15.20 3.02
N ASP A 102 3.93 15.89 3.97
CA ASP A 102 5.30 16.39 3.78
C ASP A 102 6.31 15.24 3.72
N ALA A 103 6.20 14.27 4.63
CA ALA A 103 7.06 13.08 4.64
C ALA A 103 6.88 12.21 3.38
N GLY A 104 5.63 11.94 2.96
CA GLY A 104 5.36 11.16 1.76
C GLY A 104 5.85 11.84 0.48
N ARG A 105 5.79 13.18 0.41
CA ARG A 105 6.39 13.93 -0.71
C ARG A 105 7.91 13.81 -0.71
N GLU A 106 8.54 13.90 0.45
CA GLU A 106 9.99 13.77 0.56
C GLU A 106 10.47 12.37 0.19
N GLN A 107 9.84 11.33 0.74
CA GLN A 107 10.11 9.94 0.36
C GLN A 107 9.90 9.73 -1.15
N GLY A 108 8.82 10.27 -1.71
CA GLY A 108 8.55 10.21 -3.14
C GLY A 108 9.65 10.84 -3.99
N ARG A 109 10.19 12.00 -3.60
CA ARG A 109 11.33 12.64 -4.29
C ARG A 109 12.59 11.79 -4.19
N SER A 110 12.87 11.24 -3.01
CA SER A 110 14.02 10.37 -2.77
C SER A 110 13.98 9.11 -3.66
N LEU A 111 12.80 8.48 -3.76
CA LEU A 111 12.61 7.28 -4.58
C LEU A 111 12.51 7.56 -6.09
N ALA A 112 12.22 8.79 -6.51
CA ALA A 112 11.91 9.12 -7.91
C ALA A 112 13.02 8.68 -8.88
N GLY A 113 14.29 8.91 -8.54
CA GLY A 113 15.42 8.51 -9.39
C GLY A 113 15.54 6.99 -9.55
N GLN A 114 15.42 6.26 -8.43
CA GLN A 114 15.45 4.79 -8.43
C GLN A 114 14.28 4.21 -9.23
N ILE A 115 13.07 4.71 -9.00
CA ILE A 115 11.86 4.24 -9.68
C ILE A 115 11.96 4.54 -11.19
N ALA A 116 12.46 5.71 -11.58
CA ALA A 116 12.64 6.06 -12.99
C ALA A 116 13.65 5.13 -13.68
N ALA A 117 14.79 4.84 -13.03
CA ALA A 117 15.78 3.91 -13.56
C ALA A 117 15.23 2.47 -13.67
N TRP A 118 14.53 2.00 -12.63
CA TRP A 118 13.86 0.70 -12.65
C TRP A 118 12.83 0.60 -13.78
N ALA A 119 11.97 1.62 -13.93
CA ALA A 119 10.93 1.64 -14.96
C ALA A 119 11.51 1.60 -16.39
N GLN A 120 12.68 2.19 -16.62
CA GLN A 120 13.36 2.11 -17.92
C GLN A 120 13.88 0.71 -18.24
N THR A 121 14.24 -0.08 -17.22
CA THR A 121 14.67 -1.49 -17.40
C THR A 121 13.51 -2.47 -17.46
N ALA A 122 12.32 -2.05 -17.02
CA ALA A 122 11.11 -2.85 -16.95
C ALA A 122 10.29 -2.86 -18.26
N ALA A 123 10.51 -1.86 -19.11
CA ALA A 123 9.90 -1.70 -20.44
C ALA A 123 10.75 -2.32 -21.54
#